data_AF-A0A653LFU9-F1
#
_entry.id   AF-A0A653LFU9-F1
#
_cell.length_a   1.000
_cell.length_b   1.000
_cell.length_c   1.000
_cell.angle_alpha   90.00
_cell.angle_beta   90.00
_cell.angle_gamma   90.00
#
_symmetry.space_group_name_H-M   'P 1'
#
loop_
_entity.id
_entity.type
_entity.pdbx_description
1 polymer ?
#
loop_
_entity_poly.entity_id
_entity_poly.type
_entity_poly.pdbx_seq_one_letter_code
_entity_poly.pdbx_strand_id
1 'polypeptide(L)'
;MEGTPVGLPDYEVNVERAREVISSTRGHVQDFDGQRTTLSTAVQTAAGTANSSLIMGALQEVYDGYQGKLATVLDHTGNNVVNEADKMVNAFVTGDQQMADTARTAADDVASTEEEAR
;
A
#
# COMPACT_ATOMS: atom_id res chain seq x y z
N MET A 1 -11.25 -39.67 20.82
CA MET A 1 -11.42 -38.38 20.12
C MET A 1 -10.02 -37.91 19.76
N GLU A 2 -9.53 -38.35 18.61
CA GLU A 2 -8.27 -37.87 18.05
C GLU A 2 -8.47 -36.41 17.66
N GLY A 3 -7.65 -35.53 18.23
CA GLY A 3 -7.61 -34.14 17.83
C GLY A 3 -7.05 -34.06 16.43
N THR A 4 -7.86 -33.61 15.47
CA THR A 4 -7.40 -33.18 14.15
C THR A 4 -6.25 -32.19 14.36
N PRO A 5 -5.04 -32.43 13.80
CA PRO A 5 -4.01 -31.42 13.82
C PRO A 5 -4.56 -30.21 13.09
N VAL A 6 -4.63 -29.07 13.79
CA VAL A 6 -4.90 -27.78 13.17
C VAL A 6 -3.72 -27.56 12.24
N GLY A 7 -3.92 -27.80 10.94
CA GLY A 7 -2.91 -27.55 9.92
C GLY A 7 -2.42 -26.12 10.10
N LEU A 8 -1.10 -25.94 10.13
CA LEU A 8 -0.52 -24.60 10.18
C LEU A 8 -1.16 -23.76 9.06
N PRO A 9 -1.60 -22.53 9.35
CA PRO A 9 -2.18 -21.68 8.33
C PRO A 9 -1.17 -21.55 7.18
N ASP A 10 -1.67 -21.76 5.96
CA ASP A 10 -0.90 -21.57 4.75
C ASP A 10 -0.43 -20.12 4.71
N TYR A 11 0.88 -19.93 4.86
CA TYR A 11 1.52 -18.62 4.92
C TYR A 11 2.03 -18.17 3.54
N GLU A 12 1.73 -18.94 2.49
CA GLU A 12 2.15 -18.62 1.13
C GLU A 12 1.46 -17.35 0.63
N VAL A 13 2.26 -16.30 0.43
CA VAL A 13 1.79 -15.06 -0.20
C VAL A 13 2.01 -15.19 -1.71
N ASN A 14 0.93 -15.07 -2.48
CA ASN A 14 1.06 -14.89 -3.92
C ASN A 14 1.62 -13.49 -4.22
N VAL A 15 2.95 -13.40 -4.32
CA VAL A 15 3.70 -12.15 -4.49
C VAL A 15 3.31 -11.43 -5.78
N GLU A 16 3.10 -12.17 -6.87
CA GLU A 16 2.69 -11.60 -8.15
C GLU A 16 1.34 -10.89 -8.01
N ARG A 17 0.34 -11.60 -7.48
CA ARG A 17 -0.99 -11.04 -7.28
C ARG A 17 -0.99 -9.87 -6.30
N ALA A 18 -0.20 -9.95 -5.24
CA ALA A 18 -0.05 -8.85 -4.29
C ALA A 18 0.52 -7.60 -4.98
N ARG A 19 1.56 -7.75 -5.81
CA ARG A 19 2.15 -6.65 -6.60
C ARG A 19 1.17 -6.05 -7.60
N GLU A 20 0.35 -6.86 -8.26
CA GLU A 20 -0.71 -6.37 -9.14
C GLU A 20 -1.71 -5.49 -8.39
N VAL A 21 -2.18 -5.94 -7.22
CA VAL A 21 -3.13 -5.18 -6.38
C VAL A 21 -2.50 -3.86 -5.91
N ILE A 22 -1.23 -3.89 -5.47
CA ILE A 22 -0.47 -2.69 -5.08
C ILE A 22 -0.36 -1.72 -6.26
N SER A 23 -0.04 -2.21 -7.45
CA SER A 23 0.07 -1.40 -8.67
C SER A 23 -1.27 -0.75 -9.05
N SER A 24 -2.36 -1.52 -9.03
CA SER A 24 -3.71 -1.00 -9.28
C SER A 24 -4.10 0.07 -8.26
N THR A 25 -3.81 -0.17 -6.98
CA THR A 25 -4.12 0.78 -5.90
C THR A 25 -3.31 2.06 -6.07
N ARG A 26 -2.03 1.96 -6.44
CA ARG A 26 -1.19 3.13 -6.76
C ARG A 26 -1.78 3.95 -7.90
N GLY A 27 -2.30 3.31 -8.94
CA GLY A 27 -3.03 3.99 -10.03
C GLY A 27 -4.23 4.78 -9.52
N HIS A 28 -5.07 4.18 -8.67
CA HIS A 28 -6.23 4.87 -8.08
C HIS A 28 -5.84 6.06 -7.21
N VAL A 29 -4.74 5.97 -6.45
CA VAL A 29 -4.24 7.09 -5.65
C VAL A 29 -3.78 8.24 -6.54
N GLN A 30 -3.11 7.95 -7.67
CA GLN A 30 -2.70 8.96 -8.65
C GLN A 30 -3.90 9.62 -9.33
N ASP A 31 -4.91 8.84 -9.71
CA ASP A 31 -6.15 9.37 -10.28
C ASP A 31 -6.86 10.31 -9.29
N PHE A 32 -6.86 9.96 -8.00
CA PHE A 32 -7.44 10.76 -6.95
C PHE A 32 -6.71 12.12 -6.77
N ASP A 33 -5.38 12.15 -6.84
CA ASP A 33 -4.64 13.41 -6.82
C ASP A 33 -4.97 14.30 -8.03
N GLY A 34 -5.14 13.71 -9.21
CA GLY A 34 -5.64 14.41 -10.39
C GLY A 34 -7.04 15.01 -10.20
N GLN A 35 -7.95 14.26 -9.58
CA GLN A 35 -9.30 14.73 -9.24
C GLN A 35 -9.26 15.85 -8.20
N ARG A 36 -8.39 15.77 -7.19
CA ARG A 36 -8.17 16.85 -6.20
C ARG A 36 -7.75 18.15 -6.87
N THR A 37 -6.79 18.07 -7.80
CA THR A 37 -6.33 19.24 -8.56
C THR A 37 -7.47 19.82 -9.41
N THR A 38 -8.22 18.96 -10.08
CA THR A 38 -9.39 19.36 -10.88
C THR A 38 -10.44 20.09 -10.04
N LEU A 39 -10.73 19.59 -8.84
CA LEU A 39 -11.66 20.23 -7.91
C LEU A 39 -11.18 21.63 -7.48
N SER A 40 -9.90 21.76 -7.12
CA SER A 40 -9.28 23.05 -6.77
C SER A 40 -9.46 24.08 -7.87
N THR A 41 -9.11 23.71 -9.11
CA THR A 41 -9.24 24.58 -10.28
C THR A 41 -10.68 24.94 -10.58
N ALA A 42 -11.61 23.99 -10.45
CA ALA A 42 -13.03 24.23 -10.67
C ALA A 42 -13.59 25.25 -9.67
N VAL A 43 -13.24 25.13 -8.38
CA VAL A 43 -13.65 26.09 -7.35
C VAL A 43 -13.07 27.47 -7.63
N GLN A 44 -11.76 27.57 -7.92
CA GLN A 44 -11.12 28.85 -8.24
C GLN A 44 -11.76 29.53 -9.46
N THR A 45 -12.07 28.76 -10.49
CA THR A 45 -12.72 29.26 -11.72
C THR A 45 -14.14 29.73 -11.43
N ALA A 46 -14.93 28.95 -10.68
CA ALA A 46 -16.28 29.31 -10.29
C ALA A 46 -16.31 30.58 -9.42
N ALA A 47 -15.40 30.67 -8.45
CA ALA A 47 -15.24 31.83 -7.59
C ALA A 47 -14.84 33.09 -8.39
N GLY A 48 -13.89 32.96 -9.33
CA GLY A 48 -13.46 34.08 -10.19
C GLY A 48 -14.51 34.54 -11.20
N THR A 49 -15.47 33.67 -11.55
CA THR A 49 -16.60 34.02 -12.45
C THR A 49 -17.78 34.62 -11.68
N ALA A 50 -17.79 34.51 -10.34
CA ALA A 50 -18.88 35.05 -9.54
C ALA A 50 -18.81 36.59 -9.50
N ASN A 51 -19.86 37.24 -9.99
CA ASN A 51 -20.05 38.70 -9.88
C ASN A 51 -20.41 39.16 -8.44
N SER A 52 -20.23 38.32 -7.43
CA SER A 52 -20.59 38.58 -6.03
C SER A 52 -19.45 38.13 -5.12
N SER A 53 -18.92 39.08 -4.35
CA SER A 53 -17.86 38.82 -3.36
C SER A 53 -18.31 37.86 -2.26
N LEU A 54 -19.60 37.87 -1.91
CA LEU A 54 -20.18 36.93 -0.94
C LEU A 54 -20.16 35.49 -1.47
N ILE A 55 -20.55 35.30 -2.74
CA ILE A 55 -20.55 33.98 -3.37
C ILE A 55 -19.12 33.47 -3.58
N MET A 56 -18.22 34.35 -4.01
CA MET A 56 -16.80 34.06 -4.14
C MET A 56 -16.21 33.58 -2.81
N GLY A 57 -16.44 34.33 -1.72
CA GLY A 57 -15.96 33.98 -0.39
C GLY A 57 -16.52 32.66 0.12
N ALA A 58 -17.82 32.41 -0.06
CA ALA A 58 -18.45 31.16 0.35
C ALA A 58 -17.90 29.94 -0.40
N LEU A 59 -17.64 30.06 -1.71
CA LEU A 59 -17.05 28.97 -2.51
C LEU A 59 -15.62 28.65 -2.08
N GLN A 60 -14.81 29.68 -1.83
CA GLN A 60 -13.45 29.52 -1.32
C GLN A 60 -13.45 28.90 0.09
N GLU A 61 -14.33 29.35 0.97
CA GLU A 61 -14.44 28.82 2.33
C GLU A 61 -14.88 27.36 2.37
N VAL A 62 -15.82 26.93 1.52
CA VAL A 62 -16.22 25.51 1.43
C VAL A 62 -15.04 24.63 1.00
N TYR A 63 -14.23 25.12 0.05
CA TYR A 63 -13.08 24.38 -0.42
C TYR A 63 -11.96 24.33 0.63
N ASP A 64 -11.51 25.49 1.13
CA ASP A 64 -10.42 25.58 2.10
C ASP A 64 -10.82 25.02 3.47
N GLY A 65 -12.07 25.19 3.86
CA GLY A 65 -12.62 24.77 5.14
C GLY A 65 -12.77 23.26 5.25
N TYR A 66 -13.21 22.61 4.16
CA TYR A 66 -13.61 21.21 4.19
C TYR A 66 -13.07 20.37 3.02
N GLN A 67 -13.41 20.69 1.77
CA GLN A 67 -13.18 19.77 0.65
C GLN A 67 -11.69 19.53 0.37
N GLY A 68 -10.88 20.59 0.36
CA GLY A 68 -9.43 20.49 0.15
C GLY A 68 -8.71 19.74 1.26
N LYS A 69 -9.18 19.87 2.52
CA LYS A 69 -8.64 19.12 3.66
C LYS A 69 -8.97 17.64 3.58
N LEU A 70 -10.24 17.31 3.28
CA LEU A 70 -10.68 15.92 3.09
C LEU A 70 -9.86 15.26 1.98
N ALA A 71 -9.71 15.95 0.84
CA ALA A 71 -8.92 15.44 -0.27
C ALA A 71 -7.44 15.21 0.11
N THR A 72 -6.85 16.11 0.90
CA THR A 72 -5.47 15.95 1.36
C THR A 72 -5.29 14.75 2.29
N VAL A 73 -6.23 14.52 3.22
CA VAL A 73 -6.18 13.34 4.12
C VAL A 73 -6.33 12.04 3.34
N LEU A 74 -7.22 11.99 2.36
CA LEU A 74 -7.43 10.83 1.51
C LEU A 74 -6.20 10.51 0.65
N ASP A 75 -5.57 11.54 0.08
CA ASP A 75 -4.33 11.39 -0.69
C ASP A 75 -3.20 10.82 0.17
N HIS A 76 -2.95 11.39 1.35
CA HIS A 76 -1.94 10.88 2.26
C HIS A 76 -2.23 9.46 2.73
N THR A 77 -3.48 9.17 3.08
CA THR A 77 -3.89 7.83 3.52
C THR A 77 -3.68 6.80 2.41
N GLY A 78 -4.10 7.11 1.18
CA GLY A 78 -3.91 6.25 0.02
C GLY A 78 -2.43 5.96 -0.25
N ASN A 79 -1.59 7.00 -0.26
CA ASN A 79 -0.14 6.83 -0.44
C ASN A 79 0.49 5.98 0.67
N ASN A 80 0.11 6.20 1.93
CA ASN A 80 0.63 5.41 3.05
C ASN A 80 0.26 3.93 2.93
N VAL A 81 -0.99 3.62 2.59
CA VAL A 81 -1.46 2.23 2.42
C VAL A 81 -0.64 1.52 1.32
N VAL A 82 -0.47 2.16 0.16
CA VAL A 82 0.28 1.59 -0.96
C VAL A 82 1.75 1.39 -0.60
N ASN A 83 2.36 2.36 0.09
CA ASN A 83 3.77 2.29 0.49
C ASN A 83 4.01 1.19 1.53
N GLU A 84 3.13 1.05 2.52
CA GLU A 84 3.25 -0.02 3.52
C GLU A 84 2.97 -1.40 2.92
N ALA A 85 2.00 -1.52 2.01
CA ALA A 85 1.75 -2.77 1.28
C ALA A 85 2.99 -3.22 0.50
N ASP A 86 3.66 -2.30 -0.19
CA ASP A 86 4.90 -2.58 -0.92
C ASP A 86 6.03 -3.04 0.01
N LYS A 87 6.22 -2.36 1.15
CA LYS A 87 7.19 -2.77 2.18
C LYS A 87 6.91 -4.17 2.72
N MET A 88 5.65 -4.49 3.02
CA MET A 88 5.26 -5.80 3.56
C MET A 88 5.55 -6.93 2.57
N VAL A 89 5.22 -6.74 1.29
CA VAL A 89 5.53 -7.75 0.25
C VAL A 89 7.03 -7.92 0.08
N ASN A 90 7.80 -6.83 0.09
CA ASN A 90 9.26 -6.90 -0.02
C ASN A 90 9.90 -7.58 1.20
N ALA A 91 9.37 -7.35 2.40
CA ALA A 91 9.81 -8.02 3.62
C ALA A 91 9.53 -9.54 3.56
N PHE A 92 8.35 -9.94 3.06
CA PHE A 92 8.02 -11.35 2.85
C PHE A 92 9.00 -12.03 1.89
N VAL A 93 9.24 -11.45 0.71
CA VAL A 93 10.18 -11.99 -0.28
C VAL A 93 11.61 -12.10 0.28
N THR A 94 12.04 -11.09 1.03
CA THR A 94 13.38 -11.08 1.64
C THR A 94 13.50 -12.17 2.70
N GLY A 95 12.49 -12.32 3.55
CA GLY A 95 12.46 -13.36 4.58
C GLY A 95 12.46 -14.77 3.99
N ASP A 96 11.67 -14.99 2.93
CA ASP A 96 11.61 -16.27 2.21
C ASP A 96 12.97 -16.66 1.62
N GLN A 97 13.67 -15.70 0.99
CA GLN A 97 15.03 -15.91 0.48
C GLN A 97 16.02 -16.25 1.60
N GLN A 98 15.99 -15.53 2.72
CA GLN A 98 16.88 -15.79 3.87
C GLN A 98 16.62 -17.17 4.49
N MET A 99 15.36 -17.59 4.58
CA MET A 99 15.00 -18.92 5.06
C MET A 99 15.48 -20.01 4.11
N ALA A 100 15.33 -19.81 2.79
CA ALA A 100 15.83 -20.74 1.78
C ALA A 100 17.36 -20.86 1.82
N ASP A 101 18.08 -19.76 1.98
CA ASP A 101 19.54 -19.77 2.09
C ASP A 101 20.01 -20.44 3.37
N THR A 102 19.36 -20.14 4.51
CA THR A 102 19.64 -20.82 5.79
C THR A 102 19.38 -22.32 5.68
N ALA A 103 18.30 -22.74 5.02
CA ALA A 103 18.00 -24.15 4.80
C ALA A 103 19.03 -24.85 3.90
N ARG A 104 19.54 -24.17 2.86
CA ARG A 104 20.63 -24.68 2.02
C ARG A 104 21.91 -24.86 2.82
N THR A 105 22.34 -23.84 3.57
CA THR A 105 23.53 -23.93 4.42
C THR A 105 23.39 -25.04 5.45
N ALA A 106 22.24 -25.16 6.11
CA ALA A 106 21.99 -26.23 7.06
C ALA A 106 22.02 -27.61 6.40
N ALA A 107 21.53 -27.75 5.16
CA ALA A 107 21.62 -29.00 4.41
C ALA A 107 23.06 -29.34 3.99
N ASP A 108 23.87 -28.34 3.63
CA ASP A 108 25.29 -28.50 3.33
C ASP A 108 26.13 -28.86 4.58
N ASP A 109 25.69 -28.42 5.76
CA ASP A 109 26.33 -28.71 7.06
C ASP A 109 25.93 -30.07 7.65
N VAL A 110 24.99 -30.80 7.04
CA VAL A 110 24.66 -32.17 7.46
C VAL A 110 25.73 -33.13 6.95
N ALA A 111 26.50 -33.71 7.88
CA ALA A 111 27.49 -34.74 7.60
C ALA A 111 26.90 -35.82 6.67
N SER A 112 27.51 -35.98 5.50
CA SER A 112 27.00 -36.85 4.44
C SER A 112 27.40 -38.31 4.65
N THR A 113 28.28 -38.56 5.62
CA THR A 113 28.78 -39.89 6.00
C THR A 113 28.94 -40.01 7.53
N GLU A 114 28.90 -41.24 8.03
CA GLU A 114 29.03 -41.58 9.47
C GLU A 114 30.42 -41.22 10.05
N GLU A 115 31.42 -41.03 9.18
CA GLU A 115 32.81 -40.70 9.52
C GLU A 115 33.04 -39.18 9.68
N GLU A 116 32.21 -38.35 9.04
CA GLU A 116 32.19 -36.87 9.19
C GLU A 116 31.43 -36.40 10.45
N ALA A 117 30.62 -37.29 11.05
CA ALA A 117 29.75 -36.98 12.19
C ALA A 117 30.38 -37.28 13.59
N ARG A 118 31.62 -37.79 13.63
CA ARG A 118 32.37 -38.13 14.86
C ARG A 118 33.38 -37.05 15.24
#